data_AF-A0A8T4XY69-F1
#
_entry.id   AF-A0A8T4XY69-F1
#
_cell.length_a   1.000
_cell.length_b   1.000
_cell.length_c   1.000
_cell.angle_alpha   90.00
_cell.angle_beta   90.00
_cell.angle_gamma   90.00
#
_symmetry.space_group_name_H-M   'P 1'
#
loop_
_entity.id
_entity.type
_entity.pdbx_description
1 polymer ?
#
loop_
_entity_poly.entity_id
_entity_poly.type
_entity_poly.pdbx_seq_one_letter_code
_entity_poly.pdbx_strand_id
1 'polypeptide(L)'
;AAMLKLSSDRVDLVMISGARSLYTRAGCVEAGIIYDYHVPLDVIKDLATRLDGLKIEPYTEDRISDLIGLYQSEPIRFKRSFEEFKLLAGRTFVAEVSESMSIFIAYRMGKSVSYVVFVKGVWNNLTIVEYAGSRVAALKTIYEASKIFNVEHVKLPVPYGDWELTTLLEEYGLKPKSSHATASLAILNPVVFTEKIRPYVEERLGVKANFSIAACNDNVFESSMFGERVKFEDSRAFTMLVFGRPETVHSSDTVKFDSSRIPEVFKRVFPMPSFNYGLNFI
;
A
#
# COMPACT_ATOMS: atom_id res chain seq x y z
N ALA A 1 -5.84 -20.51 20.21
CA ALA A 1 -5.80 -20.15 18.77
C ALA A 1 -4.92 -18.93 18.58
N ALA A 2 -4.22 -18.77 17.44
CA ALA A 2 -3.20 -17.74 17.21
C ALA A 2 -3.67 -16.30 17.52
N MET A 3 -4.90 -15.94 17.15
CA MET A 3 -5.46 -14.60 17.41
C MET A 3 -5.59 -14.25 18.89
N LEU A 4 -5.88 -15.23 19.75
CA LEU A 4 -5.94 -15.04 21.20
C LEU A 4 -4.55 -14.73 21.77
N LYS A 5 -3.52 -15.41 21.25
CA LYS A 5 -2.13 -15.14 21.63
C LYS A 5 -1.68 -13.74 21.16
N LEU A 6 -1.99 -13.38 19.91
CA LEU A 6 -1.67 -12.03 19.40
C LEU A 6 -2.35 -10.94 20.24
N SER A 7 -3.60 -11.17 20.64
CA SER A 7 -4.32 -10.27 21.54
C SER A 7 -3.67 -10.19 22.92
N SER A 8 -3.24 -11.32 23.52
CA SER A 8 -2.53 -11.32 24.80
C SER A 8 -1.17 -10.61 24.72
N ASP A 9 -0.51 -10.72 23.58
CA ASP A 9 0.78 -10.09 23.29
C ASP A 9 0.64 -8.60 22.93
N ARG A 10 -0.58 -8.04 23.05
CA ARG A 10 -0.93 -6.63 22.80
C ARG A 10 -0.66 -6.19 21.35
N VAL A 11 -0.81 -7.09 20.39
CA VAL A 11 -0.82 -6.77 18.97
C VAL A 11 -2.14 -6.06 18.65
N ASP A 12 -2.07 -4.88 18.03
CA ASP A 12 -3.29 -4.12 17.69
C ASP A 12 -3.82 -4.43 16.29
N LEU A 13 -2.92 -4.71 15.35
CA LEU A 13 -3.20 -4.93 13.93
C LEU A 13 -2.55 -6.22 13.46
N VAL A 14 -3.33 -7.06 12.77
CA VAL A 14 -2.85 -8.26 12.10
C VAL A 14 -3.04 -8.10 10.60
N MET A 15 -2.04 -8.55 9.83
CA MET A 15 -2.08 -8.61 8.37
C MET A 15 -1.81 -10.05 7.93
N ILE A 16 -2.68 -10.62 7.09
CA ILE A 16 -2.57 -12.00 6.60
C ILE A 16 -2.69 -12.01 5.08
N SER A 17 -1.72 -12.62 4.41
CA SER A 17 -1.77 -12.80 2.96
C SER A 17 -2.99 -13.62 2.53
N GLY A 18 -3.72 -13.11 1.53
CA GLY A 18 -4.88 -13.77 0.92
C GLY A 18 -6.23 -13.51 1.60
N ALA A 19 -7.26 -14.14 1.05
CA ALA A 19 -8.68 -13.84 1.34
C ALA A 19 -9.51 -15.11 1.61
N ARG A 20 -9.00 -16.01 2.45
CA ARG A 20 -9.67 -17.29 2.75
C ARG A 20 -10.77 -17.10 3.80
N SER A 21 -11.84 -17.90 3.71
CA SER A 21 -12.92 -17.92 4.71
C SER A 21 -12.44 -18.19 6.15
N LEU A 22 -11.28 -18.84 6.30
CA LEU A 22 -10.67 -19.06 7.61
C LEU A 22 -10.27 -17.73 8.27
N TYR A 23 -9.79 -16.76 7.49
CA TYR A 23 -9.37 -15.44 7.98
C TYR A 23 -10.59 -14.59 8.33
N THR A 24 -11.66 -14.65 7.52
CA THR A 24 -12.90 -13.93 7.82
C THR A 24 -13.54 -14.38 9.12
N ARG A 25 -13.58 -15.70 9.37
CA ARG A 25 -14.00 -16.27 10.66
C ARG A 25 -13.11 -15.88 11.83
N ALA A 26 -11.85 -15.54 11.58
CA ALA A 26 -10.91 -15.06 12.59
C ALA A 26 -11.01 -13.54 12.81
N GLY A 27 -12.00 -12.86 12.21
CA GLY A 27 -12.18 -11.41 12.35
C GLY A 27 -11.38 -10.57 11.34
N CYS A 28 -10.77 -11.19 10.33
CA CYS A 28 -10.03 -10.45 9.30
C CYS A 28 -10.94 -10.05 8.14
N VAL A 29 -10.62 -8.94 7.49
CA VAL A 29 -11.30 -8.45 6.28
C VAL A 29 -10.31 -7.93 5.26
N GLU A 30 -10.65 -8.06 3.99
CA GLU A 30 -9.94 -7.38 2.90
C GLU A 30 -10.18 -5.87 3.05
N ALA A 31 -9.20 -5.18 3.63
CA ALA A 31 -9.21 -3.75 3.86
C ALA A 31 -7.84 -3.16 3.49
N GLY A 32 -7.82 -1.88 3.13
CA GLY A 32 -6.73 -1.30 2.35
C GLY A 32 -7.11 -1.19 0.88
N ILE A 33 -6.62 -0.13 0.24
CA ILE A 33 -6.91 0.23 -1.13
C ILE A 33 -5.59 0.40 -1.86
N ILE A 34 -5.29 -0.56 -2.73
CA ILE A 34 -4.27 -0.44 -3.77
C ILE A 34 -5.00 -0.34 -5.10
N TYR A 35 -4.68 0.71 -5.85
CA TYR A 35 -5.18 0.94 -7.19
C TYR A 35 -4.37 0.15 -8.22
N ASP A 36 -5.06 -0.61 -9.06
CA ASP A 36 -4.44 -1.40 -10.13
C ASP A 36 -4.39 -0.59 -11.42
N TYR A 37 -3.23 0.00 -11.71
CA TYR A 37 -2.99 0.63 -13.00
C TYR A 37 -2.41 -0.36 -13.99
N HIS A 38 -2.96 -0.34 -15.20
CA HIS A 38 -2.30 -0.88 -16.38
C HIS A 38 -1.80 0.34 -17.15
N VAL A 39 -0.48 0.52 -17.21
CA VAL A 39 0.15 1.71 -17.77
C VAL A 39 0.77 1.36 -19.12
N PRO A 40 0.16 1.79 -20.25
CA PRO A 40 0.77 1.70 -21.57
C PRO A 40 2.01 2.61 -21.65
N LEU A 41 3.09 2.13 -22.30
CA LEU A 41 4.33 2.90 -22.38
C LEU A 41 4.21 4.16 -23.24
N ASP A 42 3.35 4.15 -24.25
CA ASP A 42 3.08 5.30 -25.11
C ASP A 42 2.47 6.47 -24.34
N VAL A 43 1.62 6.20 -23.35
CA VAL A 43 1.01 7.23 -22.49
C VAL A 43 2.04 7.94 -21.62
N ILE A 44 3.01 7.21 -21.04
CA ILE A 44 4.03 7.79 -20.16
C ILE A 44 5.32 8.21 -20.90
N LYS A 45 5.39 7.97 -22.22
CA LYS A 45 6.54 8.31 -23.07
C LYS A 45 6.85 9.81 -23.03
N ASP A 46 5.84 10.65 -23.18
CA ASP A 46 6.02 12.10 -23.23
C ASP A 46 6.54 12.65 -21.90
N LEU A 47 6.06 12.10 -20.78
CA LEU A 47 6.60 12.43 -19.45
C LEU A 47 8.07 12.00 -19.35
N ALA A 48 8.36 10.74 -19.69
CA ALA A 48 9.68 10.15 -19.52
C ALA A 48 10.75 10.86 -20.38
N THR A 49 10.38 11.27 -21.60
CA THR A 49 11.29 11.92 -22.56
C THR A 49 11.60 13.37 -22.21
N ARG A 50 10.73 14.07 -21.48
CA ARG A 50 10.97 15.47 -21.03
C ARG A 50 11.93 15.60 -19.85
N LEU A 51 12.22 14.50 -19.16
CA LEU A 51 13.01 14.51 -17.93
C LEU A 51 14.49 14.30 -18.23
N ASP A 52 15.17 15.35 -18.68
CA ASP A 52 16.60 15.28 -18.98
C ASP A 52 17.48 15.20 -17.73
N GLY A 53 18.69 14.65 -17.90
CA GLY A 53 19.70 14.57 -16.84
C GLY A 53 19.46 13.49 -15.78
N LEU A 54 18.47 12.61 -15.97
CA LEU A 54 18.31 11.38 -15.20
C LEU A 54 19.12 10.25 -15.82
N LYS A 55 20.02 9.66 -15.04
CA LYS A 55 20.77 8.44 -15.38
C LYS A 55 20.08 7.26 -14.71
N ILE A 56 19.66 6.27 -15.49
CA ILE A 56 18.97 5.08 -14.96
C ILE A 56 19.91 3.89 -15.12
N GLU A 57 20.17 3.19 -14.02
CA GLU A 57 21.13 2.09 -13.97
C GLU A 57 20.49 0.86 -13.30
N PRO A 58 20.79 -0.36 -13.77
CA PRO A 58 20.51 -1.57 -13.01
C PRO A 58 21.20 -1.52 -11.65
N TYR A 59 20.53 -2.01 -10.62
CA TYR A 59 21.09 -2.14 -9.28
C TYR A 59 22.29 -3.09 -9.23
N THR A 60 23.27 -2.75 -8.39
CA THR A 60 24.39 -3.59 -8.01
C THR A 60 24.53 -3.60 -6.48
N GLU A 61 25.07 -4.67 -5.90
CA GLU A 61 25.09 -4.88 -4.44
C GLU A 61 25.79 -3.76 -3.64
N ASP A 62 26.75 -3.07 -4.23
CA ASP A 62 27.43 -1.91 -3.64
C ASP A 62 26.52 -0.68 -3.46
N ARG A 63 25.28 -0.72 -3.97
CA ARG A 63 24.30 0.37 -3.96
C ARG A 63 23.14 0.17 -3.00
N ILE A 64 23.22 -0.80 -2.09
CA ILE A 64 22.14 -1.06 -1.12
C ILE A 64 21.76 0.17 -0.29
N SER A 65 22.71 1.05 0.01
CA SER A 65 22.47 2.30 0.74
C SER A 65 21.56 3.26 0.00
N ASP A 66 21.59 3.28 -1.34
CA ASP A 66 20.69 4.09 -2.17
C ASP A 66 19.24 3.64 -2.01
N LEU A 67 19.00 2.32 -2.04
CA LEU A 67 17.66 1.74 -1.83
C LEU A 67 17.13 2.09 -0.44
N ILE A 68 17.97 1.91 0.59
CA ILE A 68 17.60 2.19 1.98
C ILE A 68 17.27 3.67 2.17
N GLY A 69 18.10 4.57 1.67
CA GLY A 69 17.90 6.01 1.80
C GLY A 69 16.61 6.48 1.15
N LEU A 70 16.35 6.02 -0.09
CA LEU A 70 15.12 6.33 -0.81
C LEU A 70 13.89 5.75 -0.12
N TYR A 71 13.92 4.49 0.33
CA TYR A 71 12.81 3.90 1.05
C TYR A 71 12.53 4.59 2.39
N GLN A 72 13.57 4.95 3.14
CA GLN A 72 13.42 5.60 4.43
C GLN A 72 12.83 7.01 4.32
N SER A 73 12.93 7.62 3.13
CA SER A 73 12.29 8.90 2.82
C SER A 73 10.78 8.79 2.57
N GLU A 74 10.26 7.58 2.34
CA GLU A 74 8.84 7.36 2.12
C GLU A 74 8.02 7.67 3.40
N PRO A 75 6.93 8.45 3.27
CA PRO A 75 6.12 8.84 4.42
C PRO A 75 5.38 7.63 5.04
N ILE A 76 5.00 6.66 4.23
CA ILE A 76 4.29 5.44 4.64
C ILE A 76 5.14 4.24 4.26
N ARG A 77 5.68 3.54 5.26
CA ARG A 77 6.58 2.41 5.06
C ARG A 77 6.62 1.50 6.28
N PHE A 78 7.06 0.27 6.07
CA PHE A 78 7.43 -0.61 7.18
C PHE A 78 8.83 -0.26 7.68
N LYS A 79 9.10 -0.59 8.94
CA LYS A 79 10.47 -0.58 9.44
C LYS A 79 11.18 -1.80 8.87
N ARG A 80 12.14 -1.58 7.97
CA ARG A 80 13.02 -2.62 7.42
C ARG A 80 14.46 -2.44 7.89
N SER A 81 15.09 -3.55 8.19
CA SER A 81 16.51 -3.70 8.53
C SER A 81 17.36 -3.81 7.28
N PHE A 82 18.66 -3.58 7.44
CA PHE A 82 19.65 -3.72 6.36
C PHE A 82 19.63 -5.12 5.72
N GLU A 83 19.46 -6.17 6.52
CA GLU A 83 19.43 -7.55 6.03
C GLU A 83 18.16 -7.86 5.22
N GLU A 84 17.01 -7.27 5.56
CA GLU A 84 15.79 -7.39 4.74
C GLU A 84 15.98 -6.74 3.36
N PHE A 85 16.72 -5.63 3.28
CA PHE A 85 17.09 -5.04 1.98
C PHE A 85 18.05 -5.93 1.19
N LYS A 86 18.99 -6.61 1.85
CA LYS A 86 19.85 -7.60 1.19
C LYS A 86 19.05 -8.77 0.65
N LEU A 87 18.04 -9.24 1.37
CA LEU A 87 17.17 -10.31 0.90
C LEU A 87 16.40 -9.89 -0.36
N LEU A 88 15.80 -8.69 -0.35
CA LEU A 88 15.19 -8.08 -1.54
C LEU A 88 16.17 -8.01 -2.71
N ALA A 89 17.36 -7.46 -2.49
CA ALA A 89 18.39 -7.34 -3.51
C ALA A 89 18.92 -8.71 -3.99
N GLY A 90 19.03 -9.70 -3.11
CA GLY A 90 19.52 -11.03 -3.43
C GLY A 90 18.57 -11.81 -4.35
N ARG A 91 17.26 -11.54 -4.26
CA ARG A 91 16.24 -12.15 -5.13
C ARG A 91 16.35 -11.74 -6.59
N THR A 92 17.10 -10.69 -6.93
CA THR A 92 17.39 -10.37 -8.34
C THR A 92 18.30 -11.38 -9.02
N PHE A 93 19.03 -12.19 -8.25
CA PHE A 93 20.05 -13.11 -8.77
C PHE A 93 19.58 -14.57 -8.88
N VAL A 94 18.32 -14.87 -8.54
CA VAL A 94 17.80 -16.25 -8.57
C VAL A 94 17.26 -16.56 -9.97
N ALA A 95 18.13 -17.09 -10.82
CA ALA A 95 17.85 -17.44 -12.23
C ALA A 95 16.87 -18.63 -12.41
N GLU A 96 16.50 -19.33 -11.33
CA GLU A 96 15.75 -20.60 -11.41
C GLU A 96 14.26 -20.48 -11.06
N VAL A 97 13.76 -19.29 -10.71
CA VAL A 97 12.33 -19.08 -10.43
C VAL A 97 11.68 -18.45 -11.67
N SER A 98 10.46 -18.89 -12.01
CA SER A 98 9.66 -18.39 -13.15
C SER A 98 9.37 -16.88 -13.13
N GLU A 99 9.79 -16.19 -12.07
CA GLU A 99 9.68 -14.76 -11.86
C GLU A 99 11.06 -14.20 -11.52
N SER A 100 11.69 -13.51 -12.47
CA SER A 100 12.95 -12.80 -12.20
C SER A 100 12.63 -11.39 -11.69
N MET A 101 13.25 -11.03 -10.57
CA MET A 101 13.19 -9.68 -10.03
C MET A 101 14.32 -8.84 -10.62
N SER A 102 14.07 -7.56 -10.89
CA SER A 102 15.08 -6.62 -11.34
C SER A 102 14.86 -5.27 -10.67
N ILE A 103 15.94 -4.60 -10.28
CA ILE A 103 15.89 -3.31 -9.62
C ILE A 103 16.65 -2.31 -10.49
N PHE A 104 16.05 -1.14 -10.69
CA PHE A 104 16.69 -0.01 -11.36
C PHE A 104 16.68 1.20 -10.44
N ILE A 105 17.78 1.95 -10.42
CA ILE A 105 17.93 3.20 -9.68
C ILE A 105 18.08 4.34 -10.67
N ALA A 106 17.35 5.44 -10.43
CA ALA A 106 17.57 6.70 -11.13
C ALA A 106 18.46 7.61 -10.29
N TYR A 107 19.41 8.26 -10.98
CA TYR A 107 20.32 9.24 -10.42
C TYR A 107 20.16 10.58 -11.13
N ARG A 108 20.22 11.66 -10.35
CA ARG A 108 20.34 13.04 -10.84
C ARG A 108 21.53 13.70 -10.18
N MET A 109 22.44 14.26 -10.98
CA MET A 109 23.66 14.92 -10.46
C MET A 109 24.43 14.03 -9.46
N GLY A 110 24.51 12.72 -9.73
CA GLY A 110 25.21 11.74 -8.88
C GLY A 110 24.48 11.33 -7.60
N LYS A 111 23.26 11.81 -7.35
CA LYS A 111 22.44 11.40 -6.19
C LYS A 111 21.31 10.49 -6.63
N SER A 112 21.06 9.42 -5.89
CA SER A 112 19.89 8.56 -6.08
C SER A 112 18.61 9.34 -5.81
N VAL A 113 17.65 9.27 -6.72
CA VAL A 113 16.38 10.03 -6.65
C VAL A 113 15.13 9.15 -6.70
N SER A 114 15.24 7.94 -7.25
CA SER A 114 14.20 6.92 -7.15
C SER A 114 14.79 5.54 -7.42
N TYR A 115 14.07 4.50 -6.97
CA TYR A 115 14.27 3.15 -7.47
C TYR A 115 12.93 2.51 -7.78
N VAL A 116 12.98 1.49 -8.63
CA VAL A 116 11.81 0.69 -9.03
C VAL A 116 12.22 -0.77 -9.07
N VAL A 117 11.40 -1.61 -8.44
CA VAL A 117 11.53 -3.06 -8.41
C VAL A 117 10.49 -3.67 -9.33
N PHE A 118 10.97 -4.44 -10.29
CA PHE A 118 10.19 -5.11 -11.32
C PHE A 118 10.18 -6.61 -11.05
N VAL A 119 9.03 -7.24 -11.29
CA VAL A 119 8.92 -8.69 -11.38
C VAL A 119 8.37 -9.03 -12.76
N LYS A 120 9.12 -9.84 -13.51
CA LYS A 120 8.68 -10.37 -14.80
C LYS A 120 7.88 -11.65 -14.57
N GLY A 121 6.57 -11.57 -14.78
CA GLY A 121 5.68 -12.72 -14.68
C GLY A 121 5.70 -13.60 -15.93
N VAL A 122 4.96 -14.70 -15.85
CA VAL A 122 4.67 -15.58 -17.00
C VAL A 122 3.91 -14.76 -18.07
N TRP A 123 4.20 -15.03 -19.36
CA TRP A 123 3.62 -14.32 -20.53
C TRP A 123 4.09 -12.87 -20.74
N ASN A 124 5.32 -12.54 -20.31
CA ASN A 124 5.94 -11.22 -20.52
C ASN A 124 5.19 -10.05 -19.85
N ASN A 125 4.42 -10.34 -18.79
CA ASN A 125 3.78 -9.32 -17.98
C ASN A 125 4.81 -8.72 -17.02
N LEU A 126 5.05 -7.40 -17.11
CA LEU A 126 5.94 -6.70 -16.19
C LEU A 126 5.12 -6.03 -15.09
N THR A 127 5.38 -6.41 -13.83
CA THR A 127 4.70 -5.86 -12.66
C THR A 127 5.68 -5.09 -11.80
N ILE A 128 5.28 -3.89 -11.38
CA ILE A 128 6.01 -3.12 -10.39
C ILE A 128 5.57 -3.61 -9.02
N VAL A 129 6.50 -4.08 -8.20
CA VAL A 129 6.18 -4.57 -6.85
C VAL A 129 6.52 -3.55 -5.76
N GLU A 130 7.50 -2.70 -6.04
CA GLU A 130 7.96 -1.66 -5.12
C GLU A 130 8.57 -0.50 -5.91
N TYR A 131 8.37 0.72 -5.42
CA TYR A 131 9.06 1.92 -5.88
C TYR A 131 9.22 2.88 -4.71
N ALA A 132 10.23 3.75 -4.77
CA ALA A 132 10.42 4.83 -3.80
C ALA A 132 11.13 6.03 -4.43
N GLY A 133 11.04 7.19 -3.76
CA GLY A 133 11.62 8.45 -4.20
C GLY A 133 10.71 9.24 -5.15
N SER A 134 11.29 10.08 -6.01
CA SER A 134 10.52 10.95 -6.90
C SER A 134 9.63 10.14 -7.84
N ARG A 135 8.32 10.42 -7.86
CA ARG A 135 7.33 9.67 -8.68
C ARG A 135 7.53 9.90 -10.16
N VAL A 136 7.89 11.12 -10.53
CA VAL A 136 8.27 11.52 -11.88
C VAL A 136 9.52 10.75 -12.34
N ALA A 137 10.54 10.63 -11.49
CA ALA A 137 11.73 9.82 -11.81
C ALA A 137 11.40 8.32 -11.87
N ALA A 138 10.55 7.81 -10.98
CA ALA A 138 10.08 6.42 -11.01
C ALA A 138 9.35 6.08 -12.31
N LEU A 139 8.45 6.95 -12.81
CA LEU A 139 7.78 6.75 -14.10
C LEU A 139 8.77 6.75 -15.28
N LYS A 140 9.80 7.61 -15.26
CA LYS A 140 10.89 7.55 -16.26
C LYS A 140 11.64 6.21 -16.17
N THR A 141 11.98 5.77 -14.96
CA THR A 141 12.64 4.46 -14.74
C THR A 141 11.79 3.32 -15.28
N ILE A 142 10.46 3.34 -15.02
CA ILE A 142 9.50 2.38 -15.57
C ILE A 142 9.56 2.38 -17.10
N TYR A 143 9.46 3.54 -17.75
CA TYR A 143 9.53 3.64 -19.20
C TYR A 143 10.84 3.09 -19.78
N GLU A 144 11.99 3.52 -19.25
CA GLU A 144 13.30 3.11 -19.73
C GLU A 144 13.58 1.62 -19.51
N ALA A 145 13.28 1.09 -18.32
CA ALA A 145 13.45 -0.33 -18.03
C ALA A 145 12.50 -1.19 -18.87
N SER A 146 11.27 -0.73 -19.12
CA SER A 146 10.31 -1.49 -19.92
C SER A 146 10.74 -1.66 -21.38
N LYS A 147 11.51 -0.71 -21.94
CA LYS A 147 12.16 -0.88 -23.25
C LYS A 147 13.18 -2.02 -23.22
N ILE A 148 13.95 -2.15 -22.14
CA ILE A 148 14.92 -3.25 -21.96
C ILE A 148 14.19 -4.59 -21.88
N PHE A 149 13.05 -4.63 -21.18
CA PHE A 149 12.22 -5.83 -21.05
C PHE A 149 11.37 -6.15 -22.29
N ASN A 150 11.31 -5.23 -23.27
CA ASN A 150 10.49 -5.33 -24.47
C ASN A 150 9.01 -5.62 -24.16
N VAL A 151 8.40 -4.77 -23.34
CA VAL A 151 6.96 -4.81 -22.99
C VAL A 151 6.26 -3.53 -23.43
N GLU A 152 4.97 -3.62 -23.75
CA GLU A 152 4.16 -2.46 -24.19
C GLU A 152 3.39 -1.82 -23.04
N HIS A 153 3.18 -2.55 -21.95
CA HIS A 153 2.47 -2.09 -20.77
C HIS A 153 3.05 -2.68 -19.50
N VAL A 154 2.85 -1.98 -18.38
CA VAL A 154 3.22 -2.46 -17.05
C VAL A 154 2.01 -2.47 -16.12
N LYS A 155 2.00 -3.42 -15.19
CA LYS A 155 1.08 -3.40 -14.04
C LYS A 155 1.74 -2.59 -12.92
N LEU A 156 1.07 -1.53 -12.50
CA LEU A 156 1.54 -0.60 -11.47
C LEU A 156 0.49 -0.54 -10.34
N PRO A 157 0.70 -1.29 -9.25
CA PRO A 157 -0.09 -1.15 -8.04
C PRO A 157 0.32 0.15 -7.34
N VAL A 158 -0.65 1.03 -7.06
CA VAL A 158 -0.42 2.32 -6.40
C VAL A 158 -1.23 2.39 -5.11
N PRO A 159 -0.61 2.55 -3.93
CA PRO A 159 -1.36 2.74 -2.70
C PRO A 159 -2.24 3.98 -2.76
N TYR A 160 -3.47 3.90 -2.23
CA TYR A 160 -4.43 5.01 -2.21
C TYR A 160 -3.86 6.33 -1.67
N GLY A 161 -2.94 6.26 -0.70
CA GLY A 161 -2.33 7.43 -0.09
C GLY A 161 -1.26 8.14 -0.94
N ASP A 162 -0.82 7.55 -2.06
CA ASP A 162 0.20 8.12 -2.93
C ASP A 162 -0.42 9.12 -3.92
N TRP A 163 -0.88 10.24 -3.38
CA TRP A 163 -1.57 11.30 -4.14
C TRP A 163 -0.73 11.89 -5.27
N GLU A 164 0.60 11.95 -5.09
CA GLU A 164 1.51 12.45 -6.13
C GLU A 164 1.44 11.56 -7.37
N LEU A 165 1.59 10.24 -7.20
CA LEU A 165 1.57 9.33 -8.32
C LEU A 165 0.17 9.16 -8.91
N THR A 166 -0.89 9.07 -8.10
CA THR A 166 -2.25 8.96 -8.62
C THR A 166 -2.65 10.18 -9.44
N THR A 167 -2.40 11.39 -8.94
CA THR A 167 -2.69 12.64 -9.67
C THR A 167 -1.88 12.72 -10.96
N LEU A 168 -0.60 12.35 -10.91
CA LEU A 168 0.25 12.34 -12.10
C LEU A 168 -0.29 11.36 -13.15
N LEU A 169 -0.71 10.15 -12.77
CA LEU A 169 -1.30 9.20 -13.73
C LEU A 169 -2.63 9.72 -14.32
N GLU A 170 -3.48 10.35 -13.50
CA GLU A 170 -4.73 10.96 -13.94
C GLU A 170 -4.53 12.11 -14.94
N GLU A 171 -3.49 12.93 -14.78
CA GLU A 171 -3.13 13.99 -15.74
C GLU A 171 -2.80 13.43 -17.12
N TYR A 172 -2.28 12.19 -17.20
CA TYR A 172 -2.05 11.47 -18.45
C TYR A 172 -3.26 10.63 -18.89
N GLY A 173 -4.44 10.86 -18.30
CA GLY A 173 -5.70 10.20 -18.66
C GLY A 173 -5.80 8.75 -18.20
N LEU A 174 -4.89 8.28 -17.34
CA LEU A 174 -4.94 6.93 -16.80
C LEU A 174 -5.88 6.88 -15.60
N LYS A 175 -6.70 5.84 -15.57
CA LYS A 175 -7.57 5.51 -14.43
C LYS A 175 -7.24 4.10 -13.95
N PRO A 176 -7.40 3.81 -12.65
CA PRO A 176 -7.25 2.46 -12.16
C PRO A 176 -8.31 1.55 -12.81
N LYS A 177 -7.93 0.30 -13.08
CA LYS A 177 -8.85 -0.73 -13.59
C LYS A 177 -9.75 -1.29 -12.49
N SER A 178 -9.19 -1.34 -11.29
CA SER A 178 -9.82 -1.83 -10.06
C SER A 178 -9.04 -1.30 -8.86
N SER A 179 -9.57 -1.57 -7.67
CA SER A 179 -8.77 -1.60 -6.45
C SER A 179 -8.91 -2.92 -5.71
N HIS A 180 -7.87 -3.30 -4.98
CA HIS A 180 -7.82 -4.51 -4.14
C HIS A 180 -7.11 -4.23 -2.81
N ALA A 181 -7.23 -5.15 -1.86
CA ALA A 181 -6.42 -5.17 -0.65
C ALA A 181 -5.27 -6.18 -0.81
N THR A 182 -4.04 -5.78 -0.46
CA THR A 182 -2.87 -6.70 -0.56
C THR A 182 -2.88 -7.80 0.51
N ALA A 183 -3.70 -7.66 1.55
CA ALA A 183 -3.82 -8.60 2.65
C ALA A 183 -5.20 -8.46 3.31
N SER A 184 -5.60 -9.51 4.04
CA SER A 184 -6.67 -9.40 5.03
C SER A 184 -6.13 -8.76 6.31
N LEU A 185 -6.85 -7.78 6.84
CA LEU A 185 -6.52 -7.02 8.04
C LEU A 185 -7.48 -7.32 9.19
N ALA A 186 -7.01 -7.27 10.42
CA ALA A 186 -7.85 -7.26 11.61
C ALA A 186 -7.31 -6.29 12.66
N ILE A 187 -8.14 -5.35 13.09
CA ILE A 187 -7.89 -4.59 14.32
C ILE A 187 -8.37 -5.44 15.51
N LEU A 188 -7.43 -5.97 16.30
CA LEU A 188 -7.75 -6.90 17.39
C LEU A 188 -8.43 -6.23 18.58
N ASN A 189 -8.06 -4.99 18.86
CA ASN A 189 -8.63 -4.19 19.94
C ASN A 189 -8.96 -2.79 19.42
N PRO A 190 -10.18 -2.56 18.93
CA PRO A 190 -10.59 -1.27 18.37
C PRO A 190 -10.40 -0.09 19.33
N VAL A 191 -10.65 -0.31 20.63
CA VAL A 191 -10.53 0.72 21.68
C VAL A 191 -9.07 1.16 21.82
N VAL A 192 -8.16 0.21 22.04
CA VAL A 192 -6.72 0.50 22.20
C VAL A 192 -6.12 1.04 20.91
N PHE A 193 -6.52 0.50 19.75
CA PHE A 193 -6.07 0.98 18.45
C PHE A 193 -6.47 2.44 18.22
N THR A 194 -7.72 2.80 18.56
CA THR A 194 -8.23 4.18 18.49
C THR A 194 -7.38 5.16 19.30
N GLU A 195 -6.99 4.80 20.52
CA GLU A 195 -6.08 5.62 21.33
C GLU A 195 -4.70 5.80 20.66
N LYS A 196 -4.16 4.72 20.09
CA LYS A 196 -2.84 4.74 19.43
C LYS A 196 -2.83 5.58 18.16
N ILE A 197 -3.92 5.60 17.39
CA ILE A 197 -4.03 6.42 16.18
C ILE A 197 -4.57 7.83 16.45
N ARG A 198 -4.92 8.18 17.69
CA ARG A 198 -5.42 9.51 18.06
C ARG A 198 -4.50 10.64 17.54
N PRO A 199 -3.16 10.58 17.68
CA PRO A 199 -2.30 11.64 17.14
C PRO A 199 -2.46 11.85 15.63
N TYR A 200 -2.62 10.78 14.86
CA TYR A 200 -2.89 10.87 13.42
C TYR A 200 -4.23 11.55 13.13
N VAL A 201 -5.28 11.21 13.88
CA VAL A 201 -6.61 11.83 13.75
C VAL A 201 -6.53 13.33 14.07
N GLU A 202 -5.83 13.70 15.13
CA GLU A 202 -5.64 15.09 15.55
C GLU A 202 -4.85 15.90 14.52
N GLU A 203 -3.78 15.33 13.97
CA GLU A 203 -2.97 15.95 12.91
C GLU A 203 -3.83 16.26 11.67
N ARG A 204 -4.67 15.31 11.25
CA ARG A 204 -5.54 15.47 10.06
C ARG A 204 -6.65 16.48 10.26
N LEU A 205 -7.14 16.63 11.48
CA LEU A 205 -8.23 17.56 11.80
C LEU A 205 -7.73 18.94 12.24
N GLY A 206 -6.47 19.05 12.65
CA GLY A 206 -5.85 20.27 13.17
C GLY A 206 -6.32 20.65 14.58
N VAL A 207 -6.99 19.73 15.28
CA VAL A 207 -7.60 19.95 16.59
C VAL A 207 -7.52 18.68 17.42
N LYS A 208 -7.56 18.82 18.75
CA LYS A 208 -7.70 17.68 19.65
C LYS A 208 -9.01 16.96 19.36
N ALA A 209 -8.92 15.68 19.07
CA ALA A 209 -10.03 14.87 18.62
C ALA A 209 -10.56 14.04 19.78
N ASN A 210 -11.84 14.16 20.08
CA ASN A 210 -12.55 13.25 20.99
C ASN A 210 -12.94 11.94 20.28
N PHE A 211 -12.06 11.42 19.43
CA PHE A 211 -12.27 10.17 18.72
C PHE A 211 -12.28 9.01 19.71
N SER A 212 -13.32 8.20 19.69
CA SER A 212 -13.44 7.01 20.53
C SER A 212 -14.27 5.94 19.83
N ILE A 213 -14.11 4.70 20.29
CA ILE A 213 -14.96 3.57 19.94
C ILE A 213 -15.31 2.81 21.21
N ALA A 214 -16.56 2.39 21.34
CA ALA A 214 -17.03 1.60 22.46
C ALA A 214 -17.91 0.44 21.97
N ALA A 215 -17.83 -0.71 22.64
CA ALA A 215 -18.80 -1.78 22.47
C ALA A 215 -20.10 -1.37 23.17
N CYS A 216 -21.20 -1.31 22.43
CA CYS A 216 -22.54 -1.06 22.98
C CYS A 216 -23.18 -2.36 23.50
N ASN A 217 -22.87 -3.50 22.87
CA ASN A 217 -23.24 -4.85 23.27
C ASN A 217 -22.27 -5.85 22.61
N ASP A 218 -22.52 -7.17 22.70
CA ASP A 218 -21.58 -8.23 22.30
C ASP A 218 -21.03 -8.12 20.86
N ASN A 219 -21.75 -7.47 19.94
CA ASN A 219 -21.31 -7.32 18.54
C ASN A 219 -21.45 -5.91 17.97
N VAL A 220 -22.17 -5.00 18.63
CA VAL A 220 -22.37 -3.63 18.15
C VAL A 220 -21.31 -2.71 18.74
N PHE A 221 -20.59 -2.02 17.85
CA PHE A 221 -19.63 -1.00 18.21
C PHE A 221 -20.13 0.37 17.75
N GLU A 222 -19.91 1.40 18.55
CA GLU A 222 -20.18 2.78 18.17
C GLU A 222 -18.87 3.57 18.21
N SER A 223 -18.50 4.14 17.06
CA SER A 223 -17.44 5.14 16.98
C SER A 223 -18.06 6.53 17.09
N SER A 224 -17.40 7.42 17.82
CA SER A 224 -17.82 8.81 17.96
C SER A 224 -16.65 9.78 17.75
N MET A 225 -16.96 10.91 17.12
CA MET A 225 -15.99 11.98 16.85
C MET A 225 -16.75 13.30 16.63
N PHE A 226 -16.41 14.35 17.40
CA PHE A 226 -17.05 15.67 17.37
C PHE A 226 -18.59 15.66 17.44
N GLY A 227 -19.16 14.70 18.20
CA GLY A 227 -20.60 14.55 18.37
C GLY A 227 -21.28 13.70 17.27
N GLU A 228 -20.60 13.48 16.15
CA GLU A 228 -21.00 12.53 15.11
C GLU A 228 -20.75 11.10 15.58
N ARG A 229 -21.62 10.18 15.14
CA ARG A 229 -21.57 8.77 15.55
C ARG A 229 -21.76 7.84 14.37
N VAL A 230 -21.06 6.71 14.40
CA VAL A 230 -21.24 5.61 13.45
C VAL A 230 -21.37 4.32 14.23
N LYS A 231 -22.43 3.57 13.95
CA LYS A 231 -22.67 2.25 14.51
C LYS A 231 -22.25 1.17 13.53
N PHE A 232 -21.56 0.16 14.05
CA PHE A 232 -21.14 -1.03 13.34
C PHE A 232 -21.76 -2.24 14.03
N GLU A 233 -22.44 -3.09 13.28
CA GLU A 233 -23.00 -4.36 13.79
C GLU A 233 -21.92 -5.47 13.91
N ASP A 234 -20.70 -5.16 13.48
CA ASP A 234 -19.57 -6.07 13.43
C ASP A 234 -18.26 -5.25 13.53
N SER A 235 -17.35 -5.65 14.42
CA SER A 235 -16.05 -4.98 14.61
C SER A 235 -15.18 -4.96 13.35
N ARG A 236 -15.39 -5.90 12.42
CA ARG A 236 -14.72 -5.93 11.12
C ARG A 236 -15.00 -4.68 10.29
N ALA A 237 -16.19 -4.09 10.42
CA ALA A 237 -16.55 -2.86 9.71
C ALA A 237 -15.73 -1.66 10.20
N PHE A 238 -15.26 -1.66 11.46
CA PHE A 238 -14.31 -0.65 11.93
C PHE A 238 -12.95 -0.77 11.23
N THR A 239 -12.48 -1.98 10.94
CA THR A 239 -11.25 -2.18 10.15
C THR A 239 -11.41 -1.61 8.73
N MET A 240 -12.58 -1.80 8.10
CA MET A 240 -12.89 -1.21 6.79
C MET A 240 -13.05 0.31 6.84
N LEU A 241 -13.57 0.88 7.92
CA LEU A 241 -13.57 2.33 8.12
C LEU A 241 -12.12 2.85 8.09
N VAL A 242 -11.26 2.27 8.94
CA VAL A 242 -9.90 2.77 9.17
C VAL A 242 -9.04 2.64 7.91
N PHE A 243 -9.04 1.49 7.23
CA PHE A 243 -8.12 1.23 6.11
C PHE A 243 -8.77 1.32 4.73
N GLY A 244 -10.10 1.50 4.68
CA GLY A 244 -10.84 1.57 3.44
C GLY A 244 -11.25 0.19 2.93
N ARG A 245 -12.35 0.18 2.17
CA ARG A 245 -12.86 -0.99 1.47
C ARG A 245 -12.47 -0.89 -0.01
N PRO A 246 -11.73 -1.86 -0.57
CA PRO A 246 -11.45 -1.88 -2.00
C PRO A 246 -12.70 -2.26 -2.82
N GLU A 247 -12.66 -1.97 -4.11
CA GLU A 247 -13.72 -2.37 -5.05
C GLU A 247 -13.79 -3.89 -5.20
N THR A 248 -12.62 -4.53 -5.33
CA THR A 248 -12.50 -5.98 -5.47
C THR A 248 -12.31 -6.61 -4.09
N VAL A 249 -13.26 -7.45 -3.71
CA VAL A 249 -13.24 -8.26 -2.48
C VAL A 249 -13.49 -9.70 -2.89
N HIS A 250 -12.56 -10.59 -2.54
CA HIS A 250 -12.60 -11.99 -2.96
C HIS A 250 -13.42 -12.88 -2.03
N SER A 251 -13.46 -12.57 -0.74
CA SER A 251 -14.22 -13.36 0.23
C SER A 251 -15.72 -13.05 0.15
N SER A 252 -16.53 -14.10 -0.02
CA SER A 252 -17.99 -14.00 0.02
C SER A 252 -18.54 -13.72 1.43
N ASP A 253 -17.74 -13.97 2.48
CA ASP A 253 -18.06 -13.71 3.89
C ASP A 253 -17.56 -12.31 4.33
N THR A 254 -17.74 -11.32 3.45
CA THR A 254 -17.37 -9.94 3.71
C THR A 254 -18.46 -9.21 4.50
N VAL A 255 -18.07 -8.44 5.50
CA VAL A 255 -19.00 -7.62 6.27
C VAL A 255 -19.60 -6.52 5.38
N LYS A 256 -20.88 -6.21 5.59
CA LYS A 256 -21.53 -5.06 4.95
C LYS A 256 -20.91 -3.78 5.47
N PHE A 257 -20.39 -2.96 4.56
CA PHE A 257 -19.86 -1.63 4.87
C PHE A 257 -20.37 -0.64 3.83
N ASP A 258 -21.16 0.33 4.28
CA ASP A 258 -21.76 1.36 3.44
C ASP A 258 -21.07 2.70 3.71
N SER A 259 -20.14 3.06 2.82
CA SER A 259 -19.37 4.30 2.93
C SER A 259 -20.23 5.57 2.83
N SER A 260 -21.44 5.48 2.26
CA SER A 260 -22.35 6.63 2.15
C SER A 260 -22.89 7.08 3.51
N ARG A 261 -22.99 6.16 4.47
CA ARG A 261 -23.46 6.41 5.84
C ARG A 261 -22.40 6.96 6.78
N ILE A 262 -21.15 7.06 6.32
CA ILE A 262 -20.05 7.57 7.13
C ILE A 262 -20.12 9.10 7.15
N PRO A 263 -20.21 9.74 8.34
CA PRO A 263 -20.24 11.19 8.47
C PRO A 263 -18.96 11.83 7.93
N GLU A 264 -19.08 13.07 7.45
CA GLU A 264 -17.99 13.78 6.77
C GLU A 264 -16.74 13.93 7.64
N VAL A 265 -16.91 14.11 8.95
CA VAL A 265 -15.78 14.21 9.89
C VAL A 265 -14.89 12.95 9.88
N PHE A 266 -15.48 11.77 9.70
CA PHE A 266 -14.72 10.53 9.57
C PHE A 266 -14.04 10.42 8.19
N LYS A 267 -14.72 10.85 7.12
CA LYS A 267 -14.18 10.85 5.74
C LYS A 267 -12.95 11.77 5.57
N ARG A 268 -12.85 12.82 6.37
CA ARG A 268 -11.66 13.70 6.40
C ARG A 268 -10.40 13.03 6.95
N VAL A 269 -10.57 11.97 7.74
CA VAL A 269 -9.48 11.25 8.42
C VAL A 269 -9.20 9.92 7.74
N PHE A 270 -10.28 9.21 7.38
CA PHE A 270 -10.27 7.85 6.88
C PHE A 270 -10.70 7.77 5.41
N PRO A 271 -10.16 6.82 4.64
CA PRO A 271 -9.23 5.78 5.09
C PRO A 271 -7.81 6.32 5.33
N MET A 272 -7.10 5.69 6.27
CA MET A 272 -5.67 5.86 6.45
C MET A 272 -4.94 5.37 5.18
N PRO A 273 -3.74 5.91 4.89
CA PRO A 273 -2.94 5.42 3.78
C PRO A 273 -2.71 3.91 3.86
N SER A 274 -2.85 3.25 2.71
CA SER A 274 -2.72 1.79 2.62
C SER A 274 -1.27 1.35 2.63
N PHE A 275 -1.00 0.24 3.31
CA PHE A 275 0.31 -0.42 3.29
C PHE A 275 0.36 -1.41 2.12
N ASN A 276 1.49 -1.47 1.42
CA ASN A 276 1.75 -2.58 0.52
C ASN A 276 2.33 -3.75 1.33
N TYR A 277 1.48 -4.74 1.67
CA TYR A 277 1.86 -5.89 2.49
C TYR A 277 3.04 -6.69 1.92
N GLY A 278 3.17 -6.72 0.58
CA GLY A 278 4.24 -7.47 -0.11
C GLY A 278 5.65 -7.06 0.30
N LEU A 279 5.83 -5.85 0.85
CA LEU A 279 7.11 -5.28 1.27
C LEU A 279 7.72 -5.95 2.52
N ASN A 280 6.94 -6.72 3.28
CA ASN A 280 7.40 -7.42 4.51
C ASN A 280 7.74 -8.90 4.31
N PHE A 281 7.51 -9.47 3.12
CA PHE A 281 7.77 -10.89 2.83
C PHE A 281 8.85 -11.09 1.77
N ILE A 282 9.69 -10.06 1.60
CA ILE A 282 10.84 -10.09 0.70
C ILE A 282 12.11 -10.45 1.47
#